data_AF-A0A816JFW0-F1
#
_entry.id   AF-A0A816JFW0-F1
#
_cell.length_a   1.000
_cell.length_b   1.000
_cell.length_c   1.000
_cell.angle_alpha   90.00
_cell.angle_beta   90.00
_cell.angle_gamma   90.00
#
_symmetry.space_group_name_H-M   'P 1'
#
loop_
_entity.id
_entity.type
_entity.pdbx_description
1 polymer ?
#
loop_
_entity_poly.entity_id
_entity_poly.type
_entity_poly.pdbx_seq_one_letter_code
_entity_poly.pdbx_strand_id
1 'polypeptide(L)'
;FRWHKEVEFESKITYTKHRVAEAYLWALGTYIEPEYSQARVTLASVVILLTALDDMWLPEAPTGIHSMKHLYRVTIDFYDKLEEELEMQGKSGCGSHLKKSLKSTANGYMQEAKWLRKDYTAKFDEYKENAILSSAYYTMMAMTFAGMGDFAKLDAFEWLSSQPKIRIASEIICQFTNDITSYEYSHTGISHKQINNNTIKVILNRTWRGSYLVDCYMKQFCVSKEQAVQVIANIVSTAWKDLNRELMRPHSFCFPFLIRILNLSRVIDVFYRYTDAYTNPKFLKEHIVSLIIENIPN
;
A
#
# COMPACT_ATOMS: atom_id res chain seq x y z
N PHE A 1 3.89 17.80 -9.52
CA PHE A 1 4.87 17.03 -8.74
C PHE A 1 6.23 17.10 -9.43
N ARG A 2 7.23 17.79 -8.86
CA ARG A 2 8.52 18.06 -9.53
C ARG A 2 9.42 16.83 -9.58
N TRP A 3 9.58 16.15 -8.44
CA TRP A 3 10.37 14.92 -8.29
C TRP A 3 10.04 13.84 -9.34
N HIS A 4 8.76 13.61 -9.62
CA HIS A 4 8.31 12.62 -10.62
C HIS A 4 8.87 12.88 -12.02
N LYS A 5 9.02 14.16 -12.39
CA LYS A 5 9.61 14.57 -13.68
C LYS A 5 11.14 14.50 -13.64
N GLU A 6 11.76 14.91 -12.53
CA GLU A 6 13.22 14.91 -12.35
C GLU A 6 13.84 13.51 -12.47
N VAL A 7 13.14 12.48 -11.99
CA VAL A 7 13.60 11.09 -12.10
C VAL A 7 13.16 10.39 -13.39
N GLU A 8 12.61 11.15 -14.35
CA GLU A 8 12.10 10.65 -15.63
C GLU A 8 11.12 9.46 -15.46
N PHE A 9 10.26 9.51 -14.43
CA PHE A 9 9.49 8.35 -14.01
C PHE A 9 8.56 7.84 -15.13
N GLU A 10 7.79 8.75 -15.74
CA GLU A 10 6.82 8.41 -16.79
C GLU A 10 7.46 7.86 -18.06
N SER A 11 8.61 8.41 -18.45
CA SER A 11 9.26 8.01 -19.71
C SER A 11 10.08 6.73 -19.58
N LYS A 12 10.57 6.39 -18.37
CA LYS A 12 11.43 5.21 -18.13
C LYS A 12 10.69 4.03 -17.52
N ILE A 13 9.58 4.27 -16.81
CA ILE A 13 8.79 3.25 -16.10
C ILE A 13 7.39 3.23 -16.70
N THR A 14 7.26 2.60 -17.87
CA THR A 14 6.06 2.70 -18.72
C THR A 14 4.99 1.65 -18.44
N TYR A 15 5.24 0.73 -17.52
CA TYR A 15 4.37 -0.40 -17.22
C TYR A 15 3.40 -0.14 -16.07
N THR A 16 3.73 0.80 -15.20
CA THR A 16 2.91 1.17 -14.06
C THR A 16 1.96 2.29 -14.46
N LYS A 17 0.77 2.32 -13.86
CA LYS A 17 -0.13 3.46 -14.05
C LYS A 17 0.35 4.60 -13.18
N HIS A 18 0.58 5.77 -13.77
CA HIS A 18 0.96 6.96 -13.01
C HIS A 18 -0.25 7.51 -12.24
N ARG A 19 -0.15 7.48 -10.91
CA ARG A 19 -1.21 7.80 -9.94
C ARG A 19 -0.83 8.96 -9.03
N VAL A 20 -0.30 10.03 -9.63
CA VAL A 20 0.31 11.14 -8.88
C VAL A 20 -0.72 11.86 -7.99
N ALA A 21 -1.94 12.10 -8.50
CA ALA A 21 -2.98 12.81 -7.74
C ALA A 21 -3.54 11.92 -6.61
N GLU A 22 -3.72 10.63 -6.90
CA GLU A 22 -4.23 9.64 -5.95
C GLU A 22 -3.20 9.36 -4.84
N ALA A 23 -1.92 9.24 -5.20
CA ALA A 23 -0.82 9.10 -4.26
C ALA A 23 -0.70 10.33 -3.33
N TYR A 24 -0.90 11.53 -3.87
CA TYR A 24 -0.93 12.73 -3.04
C TYR A 24 -2.16 12.79 -2.14
N LEU A 25 -3.34 12.38 -2.63
CA LEU A 25 -4.56 12.26 -1.81
C LEU A 25 -4.35 11.25 -0.66
N TRP A 26 -3.66 10.14 -0.92
CA TRP A 26 -3.28 9.16 0.11
C TRP A 26 -2.42 9.80 1.20
N ALA A 27 -1.39 10.54 0.79
CA ALA A 27 -0.53 11.25 1.72
C ALA A 27 -1.27 12.35 2.50
N LEU A 28 -2.18 13.06 1.84
CA LEU A 28 -3.04 14.09 2.46
C LEU A 28 -3.96 13.50 3.53
N GLY A 29 -4.54 12.32 3.29
CA GLY A 29 -5.35 11.62 4.29
C GLY A 29 -4.54 11.18 5.53
N THR A 30 -3.22 11.07 5.40
CA THR A 30 -2.30 10.73 6.51
C THR A 30 -1.90 11.97 7.32
N TYR A 31 -1.65 13.08 6.62
CA TYR A 31 -1.19 14.37 7.15
C TYR A 31 -2.05 15.51 6.63
N ILE A 32 -2.93 16.07 7.48
CA ILE A 32 -3.75 17.22 7.07
C ILE A 32 -3.08 18.54 7.43
N GLU A 33 -2.22 18.54 8.45
CA GLU A 33 -1.71 19.77 9.05
C GLU A 33 -0.66 20.45 8.13
N PRO A 34 -0.62 21.79 8.04
CA PRO A 34 0.26 22.51 7.12
C PRO A 34 1.76 22.22 7.32
N GLU A 35 2.20 22.04 8.56
CA GLU A 35 3.58 21.76 8.93
C GLU A 35 4.13 20.47 8.31
N TYR A 36 3.26 19.54 7.93
CA TYR A 36 3.63 18.28 7.27
C TYR A 36 3.60 18.34 5.75
N SER A 37 3.66 19.54 5.16
CA SER A 37 3.64 19.71 3.69
C SER A 37 4.75 18.93 2.98
N GLN A 38 5.98 19.01 3.47
CA GLN A 38 7.08 18.26 2.87
C GLN A 38 6.95 16.75 3.09
N ALA A 39 6.45 16.34 4.27
CA ALA A 39 6.16 14.94 4.58
C ALA A 39 5.12 14.35 3.61
N ARG A 40 4.07 15.10 3.27
CA ARG A 40 3.09 14.68 2.26
C ARG A 40 3.72 14.43 0.90
N VAL A 41 4.62 15.32 0.46
CA VAL A 41 5.32 15.17 -0.82
C VAL A 41 6.20 13.91 -0.80
N THR A 42 6.99 13.72 0.25
CA THR A 42 7.84 12.53 0.40
C THR A 42 7.01 11.24 0.46
N LEU A 43 5.91 11.23 1.22
CA LEU A 43 5.04 10.06 1.34
C LEU A 43 4.35 9.72 0.01
N ALA A 44 3.88 10.72 -0.74
CA ALA A 44 3.31 10.49 -2.07
C ALA A 44 4.34 9.95 -3.07
N SER A 45 5.60 10.40 -3.01
CA SER A 45 6.71 9.79 -3.78
C SER A 45 6.88 8.31 -3.44
N VAL A 46 6.81 7.96 -2.15
CA VAL A 46 6.90 6.56 -1.70
C VAL A 46 5.75 5.72 -2.22
N VAL A 47 4.50 6.23 -2.18
CA VAL A 47 3.33 5.52 -2.74
C VAL A 47 3.54 5.21 -4.22
N ILE A 48 4.05 6.17 -5.00
CA ILE A 48 4.36 5.98 -6.41
C ILE A 48 5.44 4.90 -6.61
N LEU A 49 6.52 4.93 -5.81
CA LEU A 49 7.59 3.92 -5.86
C LEU A 49 7.06 2.52 -5.51
N LEU A 50 6.28 2.40 -4.43
CA LEU A 50 5.72 1.13 -3.99
C LEU A 50 4.73 0.56 -5.00
N THR A 51 3.93 1.41 -5.65
CA THR A 51 3.02 0.99 -6.74
C THR A 51 3.79 0.44 -7.92
N ALA A 52 4.86 1.12 -8.34
CA ALA A 52 5.69 0.62 -9.44
C ALA A 52 6.45 -0.66 -9.08
N LEU A 53 6.88 -0.79 -7.82
CA LEU A 53 7.51 -2.02 -7.32
C LEU A 53 6.52 -3.18 -7.28
N ASP A 54 5.27 -2.94 -6.92
CA ASP A 54 4.19 -3.95 -6.94
C ASP A 54 3.88 -4.39 -8.38
N ASP A 55 3.62 -3.41 -9.26
CA ASP A 55 3.33 -3.63 -10.69
C ASP A 55 4.45 -4.40 -11.42
N MET A 56 5.70 -4.33 -10.93
CA MET A 56 6.85 -5.04 -11.49
C MET A 56 6.74 -6.57 -11.38
N TRP A 57 5.94 -7.08 -10.43
CA TRP A 57 5.78 -8.52 -10.22
C TRP A 57 4.51 -9.08 -10.86
N LEU A 58 3.70 -8.22 -11.48
CA LEU A 58 2.49 -8.63 -12.20
C LEU A 58 2.83 -9.42 -13.48
N PRO A 59 1.95 -10.33 -13.93
CA PRO A 59 2.13 -11.04 -15.20
C PRO A 59 2.35 -10.11 -16.41
N GLU A 60 1.76 -8.91 -16.36
CA GLU A 60 1.86 -7.87 -17.38
C GLU A 60 3.11 -6.97 -17.22
N ALA A 61 3.94 -7.22 -16.20
CA ALA A 61 5.19 -6.49 -15.98
C ALA A 61 6.11 -6.57 -17.19
N PRO A 62 6.89 -5.52 -17.48
CA PRO A 62 7.66 -5.45 -18.70
C PRO A 62 8.80 -6.47 -18.64
N THR A 63 9.06 -7.10 -19.77
CA THR A 63 10.31 -7.84 -20.01
C THR A 63 11.54 -6.92 -20.06
N GLY A 64 11.35 -5.60 -19.93
CA GLY A 64 12.38 -4.57 -20.00
C GLY A 64 13.23 -4.49 -18.74
N ILE A 65 14.36 -5.19 -18.75
CA ILE A 65 15.43 -5.06 -17.74
C ILE A 65 15.85 -3.60 -17.47
N HIS A 66 15.68 -2.71 -18.45
CA HIS A 66 15.99 -1.29 -18.32
C HIS A 66 15.05 -0.55 -17.37
N SER A 67 13.73 -0.75 -17.46
CA SER A 67 12.76 -0.10 -16.57
C SER A 67 12.89 -0.62 -15.14
N MET A 68 13.16 -1.92 -14.96
CA MET A 68 13.43 -2.51 -13.65
C MET A 68 14.71 -1.94 -13.02
N LYS A 69 15.81 -1.85 -13.79
CA LYS A 69 17.06 -1.23 -13.34
C LYS A 69 16.86 0.25 -12.98
N HIS A 70 16.06 0.98 -13.75
CA HIS A 70 15.77 2.38 -13.47
C HIS A 70 14.96 2.55 -12.18
N LEU A 71 13.87 1.78 -12.00
CA LEU A 71 13.09 1.80 -10.76
C LEU A 71 13.95 1.43 -9.55
N TYR A 72 14.77 0.39 -9.66
CA TYR A 72 15.69 -0.01 -8.60
C TYR A 72 16.62 1.14 -8.21
N ARG A 73 17.29 1.78 -9.19
CA ARG A 73 18.17 2.93 -8.94
C ARG A 73 17.42 4.08 -8.28
N VAL A 74 16.29 4.50 -8.84
CA VAL A 74 15.48 5.61 -8.29
C VAL A 74 15.05 5.31 -6.85
N THR A 75 14.69 4.06 -6.55
CA THR A 75 14.29 3.65 -5.19
C THR A 75 15.47 3.70 -4.23
N ILE A 76 16.63 3.14 -4.61
CA ILE A 76 17.82 3.16 -3.74
C ILE A 76 18.29 4.59 -3.51
N ASP A 77 18.45 5.39 -4.57
CA ASP A 77 18.88 6.79 -4.47
C ASP A 77 17.92 7.61 -3.58
N PHE A 78 16.62 7.34 -3.66
CA PHE A 78 15.61 8.00 -2.81
C PHE A 78 15.79 7.68 -1.33
N TYR A 79 15.97 6.40 -0.97
CA TYR A 79 16.15 5.99 0.42
C TYR A 79 17.55 6.31 0.97
N ASP A 80 18.58 6.31 0.13
CA ASP A 80 19.93 6.72 0.50
C ASP A 80 19.95 8.21 0.86
N LYS A 81 19.36 9.05 0.00
CA LYS A 81 19.22 10.49 0.28
C LYS A 81 18.45 10.77 1.57
N LEU A 82 17.35 10.04 1.81
CA LEU A 82 16.58 10.20 3.04
C LEU A 82 17.36 9.78 4.28
N GLU A 83 18.15 8.70 4.20
CA GLU A 83 19.02 8.30 5.29
C GLU A 83 20.06 9.38 5.59
N GLU A 84 20.75 9.90 4.57
CA GLU A 84 21.70 11.00 4.71
C GLU A 84 21.06 12.24 5.36
N GLU A 85 19.86 12.63 4.92
CA GLU A 85 19.11 13.74 5.50
C GLU A 85 18.77 13.52 6.99
N LEU A 86 18.39 12.30 7.36
CA LEU A 86 18.11 11.95 8.76
C LEU A 86 19.37 11.93 9.62
N GLU A 87 20.49 11.44 9.09
CA GLU A 87 21.79 11.46 9.75
C GLU A 87 22.26 12.91 10.01
N MET A 88 22.13 13.80 9.01
CA MET A 88 22.44 15.23 9.16
C MET A 88 21.58 15.92 10.24
N GLN A 89 20.36 15.42 10.48
CA GLN A 89 19.47 15.90 11.54
C GLN A 89 19.73 15.26 12.90
N GLY A 90 20.80 14.45 13.03
CA GLY A 90 21.12 13.74 14.27
C GLY A 90 20.16 12.60 14.62
N LYS A 91 19.42 12.08 13.64
CA LYS A 91 18.46 10.96 13.81
C LYS A 91 19.10 9.65 13.37
N SER A 92 20.29 9.39 13.91
CA SER A 92 21.11 8.26 13.48
C SER A 92 20.38 6.94 13.63
N GLY A 93 20.47 6.08 12.62
CA GLY A 93 19.82 4.77 12.58
C GLY A 93 18.36 4.79 12.11
N CYS A 94 17.66 5.93 12.10
CA CYS A 94 16.28 6.00 11.58
C CYS A 94 16.21 5.60 10.10
N GLY A 95 17.15 6.05 9.27
CA GLY A 95 17.21 5.67 7.85
C GLY A 95 17.37 4.16 7.61
N SER A 96 18.13 3.50 8.48
CA SER A 96 18.29 2.03 8.43
C SER A 96 16.96 1.30 8.65
N HIS A 97 16.08 1.83 9.49
CA HIS A 97 14.74 1.29 9.71
C HIS A 97 13.82 1.50 8.48
N LEU A 98 13.93 2.62 7.78
CA LEU A 98 13.22 2.86 6.51
C LEU A 98 13.64 1.85 5.44
N LYS A 99 14.95 1.62 5.30
CA LYS A 99 15.48 0.61 4.37
C LYS A 99 15.07 -0.80 4.78
N LYS A 100 15.03 -1.10 6.08
CA LYS A 100 14.56 -2.38 6.61
C LYS A 100 13.09 -2.62 6.27
N SER A 101 12.22 -1.62 6.42
CA SER A 101 10.80 -1.77 6.05
C SER A 101 10.63 -2.02 4.56
N LEU A 102 11.34 -1.27 3.71
CA LEU A 102 11.30 -1.47 2.26
C LEU A 102 11.75 -2.89 1.86
N LYS A 103 12.85 -3.38 2.44
CA LYS A 103 13.33 -4.76 2.21
C LYS A 103 12.29 -5.81 2.62
N SER A 104 11.57 -5.57 3.72
CA SER A 104 10.47 -6.42 4.17
C SER A 104 9.37 -6.51 3.12
N THR A 105 8.96 -5.37 2.55
CA THR A 105 7.96 -5.33 1.48
C THR A 105 8.43 -6.04 0.21
N ALA A 106 9.67 -5.78 -0.22
CA ALA A 106 10.24 -6.45 -1.39
C ALA A 106 10.30 -7.98 -1.24
N ASN A 107 10.58 -8.48 -0.03
CA ASN A 107 10.52 -9.92 0.26
C ASN A 107 9.11 -10.49 0.13
N GLY A 108 8.09 -9.73 0.58
CA GLY A 108 6.68 -10.08 0.43
C GLY A 108 6.29 -10.24 -1.05
N TYR A 109 6.59 -9.23 -1.87
CA TYR A 109 6.33 -9.29 -3.31
C TYR A 109 7.08 -10.45 -4.00
N MET A 110 8.35 -10.67 -3.65
CA MET A 110 9.12 -11.78 -4.20
C MET A 110 8.53 -13.15 -3.85
N GLN A 111 7.91 -13.28 -2.68
CA GLN A 111 7.23 -14.52 -2.29
C GLN A 111 5.95 -14.74 -3.11
N GLU A 112 5.15 -13.70 -3.34
CA GLU A 112 3.96 -13.78 -4.22
C GLU A 112 4.36 -14.15 -5.64
N ALA A 113 5.42 -13.54 -6.17
CA ALA A 113 5.96 -13.89 -7.49
C ALA A 113 6.39 -15.36 -7.57
N LYS A 114 6.94 -15.94 -6.48
CA LYS A 114 7.27 -17.37 -6.42
C LYS A 114 6.02 -18.25 -6.43
N TRP A 115 4.98 -17.87 -5.70
CA TRP A 115 3.70 -18.59 -5.69
C TRP A 115 3.06 -18.58 -7.08
N LEU A 116 2.99 -17.39 -7.70
CA LEU A 116 2.47 -17.21 -9.06
C LEU A 116 3.24 -18.05 -10.08
N ARG A 117 4.58 -18.01 -10.07
CA ARG A 117 5.42 -18.79 -11.00
C ARG A 117 5.22 -20.31 -10.85
N LYS A 118 4.90 -20.78 -9.64
CA LYS A 118 4.69 -22.20 -9.34
C LYS A 118 3.23 -22.65 -9.47
N ASP A 119 2.32 -21.75 -9.87
CA ASP A 119 0.88 -21.99 -9.84
C ASP A 119 0.40 -22.52 -8.47
N TYR A 120 1.01 -21.98 -7.40
CA TYR A 120 0.76 -22.40 -6.03
C TYR A 120 -0.21 -21.44 -5.36
N THR A 121 -1.34 -21.96 -4.89
CA THR A 121 -2.23 -21.26 -3.96
C THR A 121 -1.76 -21.52 -2.54
N ALA A 122 -1.38 -20.47 -1.84
CA ALA A 122 -1.00 -20.54 -0.44
C ALA A 122 -2.14 -20.99 0.46
N LYS A 123 -1.79 -21.55 1.61
CA LYS A 123 -2.73 -21.70 2.73
C LYS A 123 -3.09 -20.33 3.27
N PHE A 124 -4.26 -20.18 3.88
CA PHE A 124 -4.72 -18.93 4.48
C PHE A 124 -3.72 -18.34 5.48
N ASP A 125 -3.19 -19.14 6.41
CA ASP A 125 -2.22 -18.64 7.40
C ASP A 125 -0.88 -18.27 6.75
N GLU A 126 -0.42 -19.08 5.79
CA GLU A 126 0.80 -18.81 5.01
C GLU A 126 0.66 -17.52 4.18
N TYR A 127 -0.48 -17.33 3.52
CA TYR A 127 -0.79 -16.13 2.78
C TYR A 127 -0.83 -14.92 3.71
N LYS A 128 -1.57 -15.02 4.81
CA LYS A 128 -1.74 -13.93 5.79
C LYS A 128 -0.39 -13.40 6.29
N GLU A 129 0.55 -14.28 6.62
CA GLU A 129 1.89 -13.88 7.06
C GLU A 129 2.63 -13.07 5.99
N ASN A 130 2.56 -13.50 4.73
CA ASN A 130 3.20 -12.79 3.62
C ASN A 130 2.46 -11.50 3.25
N ALA A 131 1.14 -11.51 3.30
CA ALA A 131 0.26 -10.41 2.88
C ALA A 131 0.47 -9.16 3.77
N ILE A 132 0.82 -9.36 5.05
CA ILE A 132 1.26 -8.27 5.92
C ILE A 132 2.52 -7.59 5.38
N LEU A 133 3.46 -8.36 4.81
CA LEU A 133 4.70 -7.82 4.24
C LEU A 133 4.46 -7.10 2.90
N SER A 134 3.73 -7.75 1.99
CA SER A 134 3.43 -7.22 0.66
C SER A 134 2.43 -6.06 0.67
N SER A 135 1.66 -5.85 1.75
CA SER A 135 0.80 -4.66 1.92
C SER A 135 1.54 -3.33 1.82
N ALA A 136 2.86 -3.34 2.01
CA ALA A 136 3.73 -2.17 2.12
C ALA A 136 3.39 -1.21 3.28
N TYR A 137 2.42 -1.55 4.14
CA TYR A 137 1.92 -0.66 5.17
C TYR A 137 2.94 -0.37 6.27
N TYR A 138 3.83 -1.32 6.58
CA TYR A 138 4.98 -1.05 7.43
C TYR A 138 5.86 0.06 6.87
N THR A 139 6.18 -0.01 5.58
CA THR A 139 6.99 0.99 4.88
C THR A 139 6.28 2.35 4.88
N MET A 140 4.98 2.37 4.61
CA MET A 140 4.16 3.58 4.67
C MET A 140 4.16 4.21 6.07
N MET A 141 4.00 3.43 7.14
CA MET A 141 4.07 3.93 8.52
C MET A 141 5.45 4.48 8.88
N ALA A 142 6.53 3.78 8.50
CA ALA A 142 7.88 4.22 8.77
C ALA A 142 8.20 5.54 8.03
N MET A 143 7.81 5.63 6.76
CA MET A 143 7.97 6.84 5.95
C MET A 143 7.13 8.01 6.46
N THR A 144 5.95 7.71 7.00
CA THR A 144 5.13 8.66 7.73
C THR A 144 5.93 9.18 8.94
N PHE A 145 6.43 8.31 9.83
CA PHE A 145 7.18 8.74 11.01
C PHE A 145 8.39 9.63 10.66
N ALA A 146 9.14 9.30 9.61
CA ALA A 146 10.26 10.13 9.13
C ALA A 146 9.84 11.57 8.78
N GLY A 147 8.62 11.76 8.29
CA GLY A 147 8.04 13.07 7.98
C GLY A 147 7.63 13.90 9.20
N MET A 148 7.69 13.35 10.43
CA MET A 148 7.24 14.06 11.64
C MET A 148 8.26 15.04 12.23
N GLY A 149 9.25 15.47 11.45
CA GLY A 149 10.26 16.45 11.88
C GLY A 149 11.01 15.97 13.12
N ASP A 150 11.35 16.87 14.04
CA ASP A 150 12.15 16.56 15.23
C ASP A 150 11.45 15.63 16.23
N PHE A 151 10.15 15.43 16.09
CA PHE A 151 9.37 14.58 16.97
C PHE A 151 9.70 13.09 16.82
N ALA A 152 10.02 12.63 15.61
CA ALA A 152 10.39 11.24 15.35
C ALA A 152 11.89 11.01 15.61
N LYS A 153 12.16 10.15 16.59
CA LYS A 153 13.50 9.67 16.96
C LYS A 153 13.56 8.15 16.81
N LEU A 154 14.73 7.58 17.03
CA LEU A 154 15.04 6.16 16.80
C LEU A 154 14.07 5.22 17.54
N ASP A 155 13.71 5.55 18.77
CA ASP A 155 12.77 4.80 19.61
C ASP A 155 11.41 4.57 18.95
N ALA A 156 10.90 5.54 18.17
CA ALA A 156 9.66 5.38 17.42
C ALA A 156 9.76 4.33 16.31
N PHE A 157 10.91 4.23 15.64
CA PHE A 157 11.16 3.25 14.58
C PHE A 157 11.45 1.86 15.15
N GLU A 158 12.14 1.78 16.28
CA GLU A 158 12.34 0.55 17.04
C GLU A 158 11.01 0.01 17.56
N TRP A 159 10.18 0.87 18.15
CA TRP A 159 8.83 0.54 18.57
C TRP A 159 8.00 0.04 17.40
N LEU A 160 7.97 0.76 16.27
CA LEU A 160 7.24 0.32 15.08
C LEU A 160 7.75 -1.03 14.54
N SER A 161 9.06 -1.27 14.60
CA SER A 161 9.71 -2.52 14.19
C SER A 161 9.35 -3.71 15.08
N SER A 162 8.98 -3.47 16.34
CA SER A 162 8.58 -4.50 17.30
C SER A 162 7.19 -5.12 17.03
N GLN A 163 6.52 -4.68 15.95
CA GLN A 163 5.18 -5.11 15.54
C GLN A 163 4.12 -4.84 16.63
N PRO A 164 3.93 -3.58 17.05
CA PRO A 164 2.91 -3.25 18.03
C PRO A 164 1.53 -3.61 17.48
N LYS A 165 0.58 -3.97 18.35
CA LYS A 165 -0.76 -4.44 17.95
C LYS A 165 -1.47 -3.51 16.99
N ILE A 166 -1.32 -2.19 17.19
CA ILE A 166 -1.91 -1.18 16.31
C ILE A 166 -1.37 -1.24 14.87
N ARG A 167 -0.08 -1.56 14.71
CA ARG A 167 0.53 -1.76 13.39
C ARG A 167 -0.04 -2.99 12.72
N ILE A 168 -0.06 -4.13 13.41
CA ILE A 168 -0.60 -5.40 12.88
C ILE A 168 -2.07 -5.22 12.47
N ALA A 169 -2.86 -4.56 13.31
CA ALA A 169 -4.25 -4.24 13.03
C ALA A 169 -4.40 -3.39 11.75
N SER A 170 -3.58 -2.35 11.61
CA SER A 170 -3.60 -1.48 10.42
C SER A 170 -3.16 -2.22 9.14
N GLU A 171 -2.15 -3.07 9.21
CA GLU A 171 -1.71 -3.92 8.09
C GLU A 171 -2.82 -4.89 7.65
N ILE A 172 -3.52 -5.52 8.61
CA ILE A 172 -4.68 -6.38 8.33
C ILE A 172 -5.82 -5.57 7.68
N ILE A 173 -6.16 -4.39 8.24
CA ILE A 173 -7.20 -3.52 7.67
C ILE A 173 -6.87 -3.19 6.22
N CYS A 174 -5.63 -2.79 5.93
CA CYS A 174 -5.20 -2.51 4.56
C CYS A 174 -5.36 -3.71 3.64
N GLN A 175 -4.60 -4.77 3.94
CA GLN A 175 -4.44 -5.86 3.00
C GLN A 175 -5.75 -6.61 2.76
N PHE A 176 -6.51 -6.89 3.83
CA PHE A 176 -7.68 -7.75 3.72
C PHE A 176 -8.86 -6.98 3.10
N THR A 177 -8.96 -5.67 3.34
CA THR A 177 -9.94 -4.82 2.65
C THR A 177 -9.61 -4.74 1.16
N ASN A 178 -8.33 -4.53 0.81
CA ASN A 178 -7.88 -4.57 -0.58
C ASN A 178 -8.23 -5.91 -1.24
N ASP A 179 -7.91 -7.04 -0.61
CA ASP A 179 -8.17 -8.37 -1.16
C ASP A 179 -9.66 -8.65 -1.40
N ILE A 180 -10.54 -8.31 -0.43
CA ILE A 180 -11.99 -8.47 -0.62
C ILE A 180 -12.45 -7.62 -1.82
N THR A 181 -12.14 -6.33 -1.81
CA THR A 181 -12.67 -5.38 -2.78
C THR A 181 -12.14 -5.64 -4.19
N SER A 182 -10.85 -5.96 -4.31
CA SER A 182 -10.21 -6.32 -5.58
C SER A 182 -10.68 -7.68 -6.10
N TYR A 183 -10.98 -8.64 -5.21
CA TYR A 183 -11.59 -9.91 -5.57
C TYR A 183 -13.00 -9.71 -6.14
N GLU A 184 -13.84 -8.93 -5.48
CA GLU A 184 -15.20 -8.62 -5.97
C GLU A 184 -15.16 -7.89 -7.32
N TYR A 185 -14.24 -6.95 -7.49
CA TYR A 185 -14.06 -6.25 -8.76
C TYR A 185 -13.64 -7.20 -9.90
N SER A 186 -12.61 -8.02 -9.68
CA SER A 186 -12.09 -8.96 -10.68
C SER A 186 -13.10 -10.07 -11.05
N HIS A 187 -13.93 -10.50 -10.10
CA HIS A 187 -14.84 -11.65 -10.27
C HIS A 187 -16.31 -11.29 -10.55
N THR A 188 -16.69 -10.00 -10.59
CA THR A 188 -18.05 -9.57 -10.95
C THR A 188 -18.28 -9.45 -12.47
N GLY A 189 -17.26 -9.69 -13.31
CA GLY A 189 -17.40 -9.63 -14.76
C GLY A 189 -17.68 -8.22 -15.30
N ILE A 190 -17.53 -7.18 -14.48
CA ILE A 190 -17.63 -5.75 -14.87
C ILE A 190 -16.29 -5.29 -15.51
N SER A 191 -15.54 -6.21 -16.11
CA SER A 191 -14.53 -5.85 -17.09
C SER A 191 -15.27 -5.33 -18.33
N HIS A 192 -15.20 -4.02 -18.55
CA HIS A 192 -15.59 -3.32 -19.77
C HIS A 192 -15.92 -4.23 -20.97
N LYS A 193 -17.21 -4.39 -21.26
CA LYS A 193 -17.70 -4.72 -22.61
C LYS A 193 -17.27 -3.56 -23.55
N GLN A 194 -16.08 -3.66 -24.14
CA GLN A 194 -15.68 -2.95 -25.36
C GLN A 194 -14.57 -3.78 -26.04
N ILE A 195 -14.96 -4.75 -26.86
CA ILE A 195 -14.94 -4.70 -28.35
C ILE A 195 -13.53 -4.53 -28.92
N ASN A 196 -12.88 -5.66 -29.25
CA ASN A 196 -12.48 -5.93 -30.63
C ASN A 196 -12.21 -7.43 -30.83
N ASN A 197 -12.98 -8.00 -31.76
CA ASN A 197 -12.76 -9.19 -32.60
C ASN A 197 -11.88 -10.34 -32.06
N ASN A 198 -12.55 -11.47 -31.79
CA ASN A 198 -12.05 -12.85 -31.80
C ASN A 198 -10.86 -13.26 -30.91
N THR A 199 -10.37 -12.38 -30.04
CA THR A 199 -9.43 -12.73 -28.95
C THR A 199 -10.09 -12.54 -27.58
N ILE A 200 -11.40 -12.78 -27.48
CA ILE A 200 -12.17 -12.75 -26.22
C ILE A 200 -12.40 -14.20 -25.76
N LYS A 201 -11.29 -14.89 -25.51
CA LYS A 201 -11.20 -16.13 -24.75
C LYS A 201 -9.79 -16.13 -24.18
N VAL A 202 -9.64 -16.24 -22.86
CA VAL A 202 -8.41 -16.47 -22.07
C VAL A 202 -7.86 -15.29 -21.23
N ILE A 203 -8.10 -14.01 -21.52
CA ILE A 203 -7.52 -12.94 -20.66
C ILE A 203 -8.21 -12.84 -19.28
N LEU A 204 -9.51 -13.13 -19.18
CA LEU A 204 -10.25 -13.13 -17.91
C LEU A 204 -9.94 -14.31 -16.96
N ASN A 205 -9.14 -15.30 -17.38
CA ASN A 205 -8.82 -16.48 -16.56
C ASN A 205 -7.38 -16.52 -16.05
N ARG A 206 -6.53 -15.52 -16.36
CA ARG A 206 -5.10 -15.52 -16.00
C ARG A 206 -4.67 -14.40 -15.06
N THR A 207 -5.53 -13.42 -14.79
CA THR A 207 -5.24 -12.41 -13.77
C THR A 207 -5.56 -13.03 -12.40
N TRP A 208 -4.55 -13.64 -11.77
CA TRP A 208 -4.49 -13.91 -10.33
C TRP A 208 -5.44 -15.00 -9.75
N ARG A 209 -5.71 -16.11 -10.47
CA ARG A 209 -6.37 -17.28 -9.84
C ARG A 209 -5.48 -17.85 -8.73
N GLY A 210 -5.93 -17.80 -7.47
CA GLY A 210 -5.27 -18.46 -6.35
C GLY A 210 -4.34 -17.58 -5.52
N SER A 211 -4.51 -16.27 -5.59
CA SER A 211 -3.50 -15.34 -5.07
C SER A 211 -4.14 -14.17 -4.27
N TYR A 212 -5.47 -14.10 -4.21
CA TYR A 212 -6.18 -13.28 -3.23
C TYR A 212 -6.44 -14.10 -1.95
N LEU A 213 -6.50 -13.42 -0.80
CA LEU A 213 -6.85 -14.03 0.48
C LEU A 213 -8.14 -14.88 0.44
N VAL A 214 -9.14 -14.42 -0.33
CA VAL A 214 -10.42 -15.12 -0.51
C VAL A 214 -10.23 -16.50 -1.14
N ASP A 215 -9.41 -16.61 -2.19
CA ASP A 215 -9.10 -17.89 -2.84
C ASP A 215 -8.37 -18.84 -1.88
N CYS A 216 -7.40 -18.30 -1.13
CA CYS A 216 -6.63 -19.07 -0.15
C CYS A 216 -7.56 -19.66 0.93
N TYR A 217 -8.50 -18.86 1.43
CA TYR A 217 -9.48 -19.28 2.43
C TYR A 217 -10.45 -20.33 1.87
N MET A 218 -11.05 -20.07 0.70
CA MET A 218 -11.97 -21.00 0.04
C MET A 218 -11.30 -22.36 -0.23
N LYS A 219 -10.06 -22.35 -0.73
CA LYS A 219 -9.32 -23.57 -1.06
C LYS A 219 -8.95 -24.37 0.19
N GLN A 220 -8.51 -23.71 1.26
CA GLN A 220 -8.11 -24.40 2.49
C GLN A 220 -9.29 -25.00 3.26
N PHE A 221 -10.41 -24.27 3.34
CA PHE A 221 -11.55 -24.66 4.18
C PHE A 221 -12.72 -25.24 3.39
N CYS A 222 -12.63 -25.31 2.06
CA CYS A 222 -13.67 -25.83 1.16
C CYS A 222 -15.03 -25.16 1.37
N VAL A 223 -15.03 -23.84 1.56
CA VAL A 223 -16.23 -23.02 1.80
C VAL A 223 -16.64 -22.23 0.55
N SER A 224 -17.86 -21.69 0.55
CA SER A 224 -18.31 -20.80 -0.51
C SER A 224 -17.56 -19.45 -0.48
N LYS A 225 -17.62 -18.72 -1.59
CA LYS A 225 -17.10 -17.34 -1.68
C LYS A 225 -17.71 -16.44 -0.60
N GLU A 226 -19.03 -16.50 -0.45
CA GLU A 226 -19.78 -15.66 0.48
C GLU A 226 -19.35 -15.92 1.92
N GLN A 227 -19.15 -17.20 2.28
CA GLN A 227 -18.63 -17.60 3.58
C GLN A 227 -17.21 -17.08 3.80
N ALA A 228 -16.32 -17.22 2.80
CA ALA A 228 -14.95 -16.73 2.89
C ALA A 228 -14.87 -15.20 3.06
N VAL A 229 -15.59 -14.45 2.23
CA VAL A 229 -15.68 -12.98 2.31
C VAL A 229 -16.24 -12.54 3.66
N GLN A 230 -17.30 -13.19 4.16
CA GLN A 230 -17.87 -12.87 5.46
C GLN A 230 -16.89 -13.09 6.61
N VAL A 231 -16.12 -14.18 6.59
CA VAL A 231 -15.11 -14.45 7.62
C VAL A 231 -13.98 -13.42 7.56
N ILE A 232 -13.47 -13.12 6.37
CA ILE A 232 -12.39 -12.14 6.20
C ILE A 232 -12.87 -10.74 6.64
N ALA A 233 -14.11 -10.35 6.30
CA ALA A 233 -14.70 -9.10 6.75
C ALA A 233 -14.82 -9.03 8.29
N ASN A 234 -15.14 -10.15 8.95
CA ASN A 234 -15.13 -10.22 10.42
C ASN A 234 -13.73 -10.05 11.01
N ILE A 235 -12.69 -10.54 10.33
CA ILE A 235 -11.30 -10.31 10.72
C ILE A 235 -10.95 -8.81 10.60
N VAL A 236 -11.32 -8.16 9.50
CA VAL A 236 -11.15 -6.70 9.33
C VAL A 236 -11.88 -5.92 10.42
N SER A 237 -13.13 -6.29 10.72
CA SER A 237 -13.91 -5.68 11.80
C SER A 237 -13.23 -5.83 13.17
N THR A 238 -12.62 -6.99 13.42
CA THR A 238 -11.87 -7.25 14.66
C THR A 238 -10.60 -6.41 14.71
N ALA A 239 -9.86 -6.31 13.60
CA ALA A 239 -8.68 -5.46 13.51
C ALA A 239 -9.01 -3.98 13.78
N TRP A 240 -10.15 -3.47 13.31
CA TRP A 240 -10.62 -2.12 13.69
C TRP A 240 -10.88 -1.98 15.19
N LYS A 241 -11.45 -3.00 15.85
CA LYS A 241 -11.66 -2.99 17.31
C LYS A 241 -10.33 -2.99 18.06
N ASP A 242 -9.34 -3.77 17.60
CA ASP A 242 -8.01 -3.81 18.20
C ASP A 242 -7.27 -2.48 18.01
N LEU A 243 -7.33 -1.90 16.80
CA LEU A 243 -6.79 -0.56 16.53
C LEU A 243 -7.42 0.49 17.45
N ASN A 244 -8.75 0.49 17.58
CA ASN A 244 -9.46 1.42 18.47
C ASN A 244 -9.09 1.22 19.94
N ARG A 245 -8.85 -0.03 20.39
CA ARG A 245 -8.41 -0.32 21.76
C ARG A 245 -7.03 0.28 22.04
N GLU A 246 -6.10 0.21 21.10
CA GLU A 246 -4.75 0.79 21.24
C GLU A 246 -4.76 2.33 21.30
N LEU A 247 -5.84 2.97 20.83
CA LEU A 247 -6.06 4.41 20.95
C LEU A 247 -6.64 4.83 22.31
N MET A 248 -7.05 3.89 23.15
CA MET A 248 -7.57 4.17 24.48
C MET A 248 -6.42 4.33 25.48
N ARG A 249 -6.62 5.15 26.53
CA ARG A 249 -5.62 5.33 27.59
C ARG A 249 -5.58 4.12 28.53
N PRO A 250 -4.39 3.77 29.07
CA PRO A 250 -3.08 4.33 28.75
C PRO A 250 -2.59 3.85 27.37
N HIS A 251 -1.97 4.75 26.61
CA HIS A 251 -1.48 4.43 25.27
C HIS A 251 -0.21 3.57 25.34
N SER A 252 -0.07 2.63 24.40
CA SER A 252 1.13 1.80 24.25
C SER A 252 2.35 2.57 23.73
N PHE A 253 2.12 3.74 23.12
CA PHE A 253 3.15 4.66 22.67
C PHE A 253 2.63 6.11 22.58
N CYS A 254 3.49 7.04 22.18
CA CYS A 254 3.10 8.45 22.08
C CYS A 254 1.97 8.65 21.04
N PHE A 255 0.90 9.31 21.48
CA PHE A 255 -0.36 9.43 20.75
C PHE A 255 -0.24 10.00 19.31
N PRO A 256 0.63 10.99 19.01
CA PRO A 256 0.79 11.48 17.65
C PRO A 256 1.18 10.40 16.64
N PHE A 257 1.99 9.41 17.03
CA PHE A 257 2.32 8.28 16.16
C PHE A 257 1.12 7.34 15.94
N LEU A 258 0.35 7.08 17.00
CA LEU A 258 -0.86 6.25 16.91
C LEU A 258 -1.90 6.86 15.97
N ILE A 259 -2.06 8.19 16.02
CA ILE A 259 -2.94 8.92 15.09
C ILE A 259 -2.50 8.80 13.64
N ARG A 260 -1.19 8.78 13.36
CA ARG A 260 -0.72 8.55 11.99
C ARG A 260 -1.07 7.16 11.47
N ILE A 261 -0.96 6.13 12.30
CA ILE A 261 -1.36 4.76 11.95
C ILE A 261 -2.88 4.66 11.74
N LEU A 262 -3.67 5.32 12.60
CA LEU A 262 -5.12 5.43 12.42
C LEU A 262 -5.48 6.11 11.10
N ASN A 263 -4.83 7.23 10.76
CA ASN A 263 -5.12 7.97 9.55
C ASN A 263 -4.78 7.14 8.29
N LEU A 264 -3.65 6.43 8.27
CA LEU A 264 -3.34 5.47 7.20
C LEU A 264 -4.41 4.39 7.05
N SER A 265 -5.00 3.93 8.16
CA SER A 265 -6.10 2.96 8.14
C SER A 265 -7.40 3.57 7.62
N ARG A 266 -7.68 4.84 7.95
CA ARG A 266 -8.84 5.58 7.42
C ARG A 266 -8.73 5.83 5.92
N VAL A 267 -7.52 6.01 5.39
CA VAL A 267 -7.31 6.13 3.94
C VAL A 267 -7.79 4.87 3.22
N ILE A 268 -7.56 3.68 3.78
CA ILE A 268 -8.09 2.42 3.22
C ILE A 268 -9.61 2.43 3.19
N ASP A 269 -10.25 2.83 4.29
CA ASP A 269 -11.72 2.91 4.36
C ASP A 269 -12.30 3.89 3.34
N VAL A 270 -11.56 4.93 2.93
CA VAL A 270 -11.98 5.85 1.85
C VAL A 270 -11.73 5.23 0.47
N PHE A 271 -10.52 4.71 0.24
CA PHE A 271 -10.08 4.25 -1.08
C PHE A 271 -10.71 2.91 -1.50
N TYR A 272 -11.13 2.09 -0.54
CA TYR A 272 -11.64 0.75 -0.78
C TYR A 272 -13.07 0.53 -0.27
N ARG A 273 -13.79 1.60 0.13
CA ARG A 273 -15.16 1.50 0.70
C ARG A 273 -16.13 0.71 -0.16
N TYR A 274 -16.07 0.94 -1.47
CA TYR A 274 -17.05 0.42 -2.43
C TYR A 274 -16.38 -0.31 -3.60
N THR A 275 -15.12 0.00 -3.91
CA THR A 275 -14.36 -0.56 -5.02
C THR A 275 -12.89 -0.21 -4.82
N ASP A 276 -11.98 -0.83 -5.57
CA ASP A 276 -10.58 -0.43 -5.60
C ASP A 276 -10.46 0.89 -6.38
N ALA A 277 -10.58 2.00 -5.65
CA ALA A 277 -10.55 3.34 -6.21
C ALA A 277 -9.12 3.81 -6.54
N TYR A 278 -8.09 3.17 -6.00
CA TYR A 278 -6.70 3.46 -6.36
C TYR A 278 -6.39 2.98 -7.78
N THR A 279 -6.77 1.74 -8.09
CA THR A 279 -6.66 1.20 -9.45
C THR A 279 -7.63 1.91 -10.39
N ASN A 280 -8.82 2.30 -9.90
CA ASN A 280 -9.88 2.97 -10.64
C ASN A 280 -10.10 4.43 -10.18
N PRO A 281 -9.22 5.37 -10.55
CA PRO A 281 -9.18 6.71 -9.99
C PRO A 281 -10.43 7.58 -10.27
N LYS A 282 -11.31 7.14 -11.18
CA LYS A 282 -12.60 7.80 -11.42
C LYS A 282 -13.44 7.95 -10.14
N PHE A 283 -13.30 7.02 -9.21
CA PHE A 283 -13.99 7.04 -7.92
C PHE A 283 -13.34 7.95 -6.87
N LEU A 284 -12.10 8.41 -7.12
CA LEU A 284 -11.42 9.41 -6.28
C LEU A 284 -11.52 10.83 -6.85
N LYS A 285 -12.07 10.99 -8.06
CA LYS A 285 -12.12 12.27 -8.78
C LYS A 285 -12.78 13.36 -7.95
N GLU A 286 -13.92 13.08 -7.32
CA GLU A 286 -14.64 14.07 -6.52
C GLU A 286 -13.85 14.51 -5.28
N HIS A 287 -13.16 13.57 -4.61
CA HIS A 287 -12.25 13.89 -3.51
C HIS A 287 -11.08 14.76 -3.98
N ILE A 288 -10.47 14.44 -5.11
CA ILE A 288 -9.35 15.22 -5.67
C ILE A 288 -9.81 16.64 -6.03
N VAL A 289 -10.95 16.77 -6.72
CA VAL A 289 -11.47 18.08 -7.13
C VAL A 289 -11.78 18.93 -5.90
N SER A 290 -12.55 18.40 -4.95
CA SER A 290 -12.98 19.16 -3.76
C SER A 290 -11.85 19.53 -2.79
N LEU A 291 -10.84 18.67 -2.64
CA LEU A 291 -9.77 18.87 -1.65
C LEU A 291 -8.53 19.59 -2.20
N ILE A 292 -8.30 19.55 -3.51
CA ILE A 292 -7.03 19.99 -4.12
C ILE A 292 -7.26 21.08 -5.17
N ILE A 293 -8.41 21.11 -5.85
CA ILE A 293 -8.64 22.01 -6.99
C ILE A 293 -9.57 23.16 -6.62
N GLU A 294 -10.71 22.85 -5.98
CA GLU A 294 -11.74 23.83 -5.66
C GLU A 294 -11.46 24.52 -4.32
N ASN A 295 -11.72 25.83 -4.27
CA ASN A 295 -11.72 26.59 -3.03
C ASN A 295 -13.12 26.56 -2.41
N ILE A 296 -13.20 26.54 -1.08
CA ILE A 296 -14.47 26.74 -0.37
C ILE A 296 -14.96 28.16 -0.70
N PRO A 297 -16.21 28.32 -1.20
CA PRO A 297 -16.78 29.64 -1.43
C PRO A 297 -16.76 30.46 -0.13
N ASN A 298 -16.35 31.73 -0.23
CA ASN A 298 -16.35 32.68 0.89
C ASN A 298 -17.77 33.05 1.34
#